data_AF-A0A099ZE63-F1
#
_entry.id   AF-A0A099ZE63-F1
#
_cell.length_a   1.000
_cell.length_b   1.000
_cell.length_c   1.000
_cell.angle_alpha   90.00
_cell.angle_beta   90.00
_cell.angle_gamma   90.00
#
_symmetry.space_group_name_H-M   'P 1'
#
loop_
_entity.id
_entity.type
_entity.pdbx_description
1 polymer ?
#
loop_
_entity_poly.entity_id
_entity_poly.type
_entity_poly.pdbx_seq_one_letter_code
_entity_poly.pdbx_strand_id
1 'polypeptide(L)'
;SEGNGRMHITLCDLVSTWDSLSPTQKKSLNQRYQMGCECKISRCLSIPCFVSSSDECLWTDWAMEKNNVDGRQAKHYACIKRSDGSCAWY
;
A
#
# COMPACT_ATOMS: atom_id res chain seq x y z
N SER A 1 15.07 -0.05 -22.93
CA SER A 1 14.93 0.09 -21.47
C SER A 1 15.10 1.57 -21.14
N GLU A 2 14.29 2.12 -20.24
CA GLU A 2 14.66 3.41 -19.65
C GLU A 2 15.98 3.22 -18.90
N GLY A 3 17.00 3.90 -19.40
CA GLY A 3 18.38 3.84 -18.95
C GLY A 3 19.04 5.18 -19.28
N ASN A 4 20.08 5.53 -18.51
CA ASN A 4 20.75 6.84 -18.45
C ASN A 4 20.06 7.90 -17.55
N GLY A 5 19.64 7.51 -16.34
CA GLY A 5 19.17 8.46 -15.32
C GLY A 5 17.85 9.17 -15.64
N ARG A 6 17.06 8.63 -16.58
CA ARG A 6 15.71 9.10 -16.90
C ARG A 6 14.67 8.19 -16.25
N MET A 7 13.51 8.77 -15.93
CA MET A 7 12.36 8.09 -15.36
C MET A 7 11.10 8.56 -16.10
N HIS A 8 10.27 7.62 -16.54
CA HIS A 8 8.93 7.89 -17.02
C HIS A 8 7.96 8.00 -15.85
N ILE A 9 7.07 9.00 -15.91
CA ILE A 9 6.02 9.21 -14.92
C ILE A 9 4.72 9.45 -15.70
N THR A 10 3.64 8.88 -15.19
CA THR A 10 2.29 8.88 -15.74
C THR A 10 1.29 9.27 -14.66
N LEU A 11 0.03 9.45 -15.05
CA LEU A 11 -1.06 9.74 -14.12
C LEU A 11 -1.42 8.57 -13.19
N CYS A 12 -0.93 7.36 -13.48
CA CYS A 12 -1.17 6.18 -12.62
C CYS A 12 -0.07 5.98 -11.57
N ASP A 13 1.03 6.72 -11.66
CA ASP A 13 2.12 6.64 -10.68
C ASP A 13 1.74 7.34 -9.37
N LEU A 14 2.33 6.86 -8.26
CA LEU A 14 2.13 7.46 -6.95
C LEU A 14 2.96 8.74 -6.82
N VAL A 15 2.42 9.84 -7.34
CA VAL A 15 3.00 11.18 -7.24
C VAL A 15 2.16 12.03 -6.29
N SER A 16 2.77 12.52 -5.22
CA SER A 16 2.11 13.37 -4.22
C SER A 16 3.11 14.39 -3.66
N THR A 17 2.61 15.49 -3.10
CA THR A 17 3.50 16.46 -2.45
C THR A 17 4.01 15.88 -1.14
N TRP A 18 5.26 16.20 -0.79
CA TRP A 18 5.85 15.68 0.45
C TRP A 18 5.02 16.09 1.68
N ASP A 19 4.49 17.31 1.70
CA ASP A 19 3.72 17.82 2.85
C ASP A 19 2.33 17.20 2.99
N SER A 20 1.76 16.61 1.92
CA SER A 20 0.49 15.89 2.01
C SER A 20 0.63 14.49 2.61
N LEU A 21 1.86 13.94 2.65
CA LEU A 21 2.09 12.61 3.20
C LEU A 21 1.92 12.59 4.72
N SER A 22 1.27 11.54 5.22
CA SER A 22 1.17 11.28 6.65
C SER A 22 2.57 11.04 7.26
N PRO A 23 2.75 11.27 8.57
CA PRO A 23 4.00 10.92 9.26
C PRO A 23 4.37 9.43 9.09
N THR A 24 3.37 8.55 8.99
CA THR A 24 3.59 7.11 8.80
C THR A 24 4.04 6.78 7.39
N GLN A 25 3.47 7.42 6.37
CA GLN A 25 3.92 7.27 4.98
C GLN A 25 5.37 7.72 4.84
N LYS A 26 5.72 8.90 5.36
CA LYS A 26 7.09 9.43 5.36
C LYS A 26 8.09 8.48 6.01
N LYS A 27 7.75 7.95 7.20
CA LYS A 27 8.61 7.01 7.94
C LYS A 27 8.74 5.67 7.20
N SER A 28 7.66 5.18 6.61
CA SER A 28 7.61 3.86 5.98
C SER A 28 8.40 3.77 4.67
N LEU A 29 8.58 4.89 3.95
CA LEU A 29 9.44 4.98 2.76
C LEU A 29 10.85 4.44 3.01
N ASN A 30 11.40 4.67 4.22
CA ASN A 30 12.77 4.26 4.56
C ASN A 30 12.83 3.04 5.50
N GLN A 31 11.69 2.52 5.98
CA GLN A 31 11.69 1.57 7.08
C GLN A 31 10.81 0.34 6.88
N ARG A 32 9.63 0.49 6.27
CA ARG A 32 8.59 -0.56 6.31
C ARG A 32 8.17 -1.06 4.94
N TYR A 33 8.06 -0.20 3.94
CA TYR A 33 7.50 -0.62 2.65
C TYR A 33 8.35 -1.71 1.97
N GLN A 34 9.67 -1.63 2.07
CA GLN A 34 10.55 -2.69 1.57
C GLN A 34 10.32 -4.05 2.27
N MET A 35 10.05 -4.05 3.58
CA MET A 35 9.74 -5.28 4.33
C MET A 35 8.41 -5.90 3.90
N GLY A 36 7.51 -5.12 3.32
CA GLY A 36 6.21 -5.55 2.82
C GLY A 36 6.22 -6.00 1.37
N CYS A 37 7.33 -5.88 0.63
CA CYS A 37 7.38 -6.24 -0.79
C CYS A 37 7.15 -7.74 -1.08
N GLU A 38 7.34 -8.60 -0.08
CA GLU A 38 7.00 -10.02 -0.15
C GLU A 38 5.50 -10.30 0.11
N CYS A 39 4.75 -9.30 0.59
CA CYS A 39 3.32 -9.39 0.82
C CYS A 39 2.52 -8.84 -0.35
N LYS A 40 1.32 -9.39 -0.56
CA LYS A 40 0.39 -8.90 -1.57
C LYS A 40 -0.70 -8.05 -0.94
N ILE A 41 -1.00 -6.89 -1.53
CA ILE A 41 -2.14 -6.07 -1.16
C ILE A 41 -3.29 -6.36 -2.14
N SER A 42 -4.35 -7.00 -1.65
CA SER A 42 -5.56 -7.33 -2.42
C SER A 42 -6.56 -6.18 -2.32
N ARG A 43 -6.96 -5.61 -3.45
CA ARG A 43 -7.89 -4.46 -3.50
C ARG A 43 -9.33 -4.94 -3.32
N CYS A 44 -10.07 -4.28 -2.44
CA CYS A 44 -11.50 -4.46 -2.30
C CYS A 44 -12.25 -3.28 -2.92
N LEU A 45 -12.93 -3.52 -4.04
CA LEU A 45 -13.70 -2.49 -4.76
C LEU A 45 -15.17 -2.42 -4.31
N SER A 46 -15.71 -3.51 -3.77
CA SER A 46 -17.04 -3.61 -3.20
C SER A 46 -17.09 -4.72 -2.13
N ILE A 47 -17.94 -4.56 -1.13
CA ILE A 47 -18.15 -5.52 -0.03
C ILE A 47 -19.24 -6.52 -0.45
N PRO A 48 -19.13 -7.83 -0.13
CA PRO A 48 -18.08 -8.46 0.66
C PRO A 48 -16.82 -8.80 -0.14
N CYS A 49 -15.68 -8.75 0.53
CA CYS A 49 -14.37 -9.11 -0.02
C CYS A 49 -13.54 -9.82 1.07
N PHE A 50 -12.69 -10.75 0.65
CA PHE A 50 -11.93 -11.63 1.53
C PHE A 50 -10.52 -11.81 0.99
N VAL A 51 -9.56 -12.07 1.87
CA VAL A 51 -8.23 -12.54 1.46
C VAL A 51 -8.31 -13.98 0.96
N SER A 52 -7.52 -14.30 -0.07
CA SER A 52 -7.50 -15.66 -0.65
C SER A 52 -6.34 -16.52 -0.14
N SER A 53 -5.34 -15.89 0.47
CA SER A 53 -4.12 -16.53 0.97
C SER A 53 -3.58 -15.79 2.20
N SER A 54 -2.70 -16.46 2.95
CA SER A 54 -2.12 -15.91 4.18
C SER A 54 -1.09 -14.81 3.95
N ASP A 55 -0.56 -14.68 2.74
CA ASP A 55 0.40 -13.65 2.33
C ASP A 55 -0.27 -12.37 1.78
N GLU A 56 -1.60 -12.25 1.97
CA GLU A 56 -2.39 -11.11 1.52
C GLU A 56 -2.87 -10.20 2.67
N CYS A 57 -2.82 -8.89 2.45
CA CYS A 57 -3.61 -7.93 3.21
C CYS A 57 -4.72 -7.34 2.35
N LEU A 58 -5.95 -7.31 2.88
CA LEU A 58 -7.10 -6.74 2.18
C LEU A 58 -7.15 -5.22 2.37
N TRP A 59 -7.08 -4.48 1.26
CA TRP A 59 -7.20 -3.03 1.24
C TRP A 59 -8.64 -2.61 0.91
N THR A 60 -9.29 -1.99 1.89
CA THR A 60 -10.72 -1.68 1.91
C THR A 60 -11.03 -0.18 1.85
N ASP A 61 -10.03 0.70 1.82
CA ASP A 61 -10.25 2.16 1.82
C ASP A 61 -11.22 2.56 0.70
N TRP A 62 -11.07 2.03 -0.52
CA TRP A 62 -11.96 2.34 -1.63
C TRP A 62 -13.43 2.01 -1.33
N ALA A 63 -13.68 0.76 -0.93
CA ALA A 63 -15.05 0.26 -0.69
C ALA A 63 -15.71 0.90 0.54
N MET A 64 -14.92 1.32 1.54
CA MET A 64 -15.44 1.82 2.82
C MET A 64 -15.45 3.35 2.92
N GLU A 65 -14.55 4.05 2.23
CA GLU A 65 -14.35 5.50 2.35
C GLU A 65 -14.75 6.27 1.08
N LYS A 66 -15.93 5.97 0.53
CA LYS A 66 -16.53 6.70 -0.61
C LYS A 66 -15.58 6.82 -1.82
N ASN A 67 -14.93 5.72 -2.22
CA ASN A 67 -14.01 5.69 -3.35
C ASN A 67 -12.72 6.52 -3.11
N ASN A 68 -12.26 6.65 -1.86
CA ASN A 68 -10.99 7.28 -1.53
C ASN A 68 -9.84 6.26 -1.52
N VAL A 69 -8.79 6.51 -2.28
CA VAL A 69 -7.55 5.70 -2.31
C VAL A 69 -6.50 6.14 -1.29
N ASP A 70 -6.69 7.29 -0.64
CA ASP A 70 -5.82 7.81 0.40
C ASP A 70 -6.56 7.78 1.75
N GLY A 71 -7.12 6.62 2.07
CA GLY A 71 -7.90 6.37 3.27
C GLY A 71 -7.05 5.97 4.47
N ARG A 72 -7.69 5.40 5.49
CA ARG A 72 -7.04 5.06 6.75
C ARG A 72 -5.91 4.04 6.57
N GLN A 73 -6.10 2.99 5.77
CA GLN A 73 -5.08 1.96 5.56
C GLN A 73 -3.89 2.54 4.79
N ALA A 74 -4.13 3.26 3.69
CA ALA A 74 -3.10 3.90 2.90
C ALA A 74 -2.27 4.93 3.68
N LYS A 75 -2.90 5.65 4.61
CA LYS A 75 -2.24 6.69 5.42
C LYS A 75 -1.46 6.15 6.59
N HIS A 76 -1.90 5.07 7.23
CA HIS A 76 -1.42 4.71 8.56
C HIS A 76 -0.89 3.29 8.71
N TYR A 77 -1.01 2.45 7.68
CA TYR A 77 -0.64 1.05 7.78
C TYR A 77 0.28 0.63 6.65
N ALA A 78 1.06 -0.43 6.90
CA ALA A 78 1.78 -1.18 5.88
C ALA A 78 1.43 -2.67 5.99
N CYS A 79 1.35 -3.37 4.85
CA CYS A 79 1.18 -4.82 4.83
C CYS A 79 2.56 -5.47 5.01
N ILE A 80 2.81 -6.11 6.16
CA ILE A 80 4.14 -6.58 6.55
C ILE A 80 4.10 -8.09 6.83
N LYS A 81 5.15 -8.79 6.40
CA LYS A 81 5.35 -10.21 6.63
C LYS A 81 5.69 -10.48 8.09
N ARG A 82 4.99 -11.45 8.69
CA ARG A 82 5.18 -11.93 10.05
C ARG A 82 6.15 -13.11 10.08
N SER A 83 6.61 -13.47 11.28
CA SER A 83 7.50 -14.61 11.49
C SER A 83 6.89 -15.96 11.11
N ASP A 84 5.56 -16.06 11.14
CA ASP A 84 4.79 -17.25 10.71
C ASP A 84 4.59 -17.34 9.19
N GLY A 85 5.14 -16.37 8.43
CA GLY A 85 5.04 -16.31 6.98
C GLY A 85 3.77 -15.65 6.44
N SER A 86 2.80 -15.33 7.31
CA SER A 86 1.59 -14.58 6.92
C SER A 86 1.86 -13.08 6.82
N CYS A 87 0.96 -12.35 6.17
CA CYS A 87 1.00 -10.90 6.02
C CYS A 87 -0.17 -10.26 6.76
N ALA A 88 0.08 -9.12 7.41
CA ALA A 88 -0.96 -8.37 8.12
C ALA A 88 -0.70 -6.86 8.06
N TRP A 89 -1.75 -6.08 8.30
CA TRP A 89 -1.65 -4.63 8.46
C TRP A 89 -0.98 -4.27 9.80
N TYR A 90 0.07 -3.45 9.73
CA TYR A 90 0.85 -2.94 10.87
C TYR A 90 1.01 -1.42 10.83
#